data_AF-A0A820VR50-F1
#
_entry.id   AF-A0A820VR50-F1
#
_cell.length_a   1.000
_cell.length_b   1.000
_cell.length_c   1.000
_cell.angle_alpha   90.00
_cell.angle_beta   90.00
_cell.angle_gamma   90.00
#
_symmetry.space_group_name_H-M   'P 1'
#
loop_
_entity.id
_entity.type
_entity.pdbx_description
1 polymer ?
#
loop_
_entity_poly.entity_id
_entity_poly.type
_entity_poly.pdbx_seq_one_letter_code
_entity_poly.pdbx_strand_id
1 'polypeptide(L)'
;VTQSLYKYVNKKLNLPKAIRVIYVVGLDSFNRYKGLRSLRKPQGGIAVIYRPGEDQRLVTSKTIRNDPNVFYVSANEEHIKISTTELDDISSTLIRQKLKRNEACEHLTYPSVLDYLKTIPLKDQ
;
A
#
# COMPACT_ATOMS: atom_id res chain seq x y z
N VAL A 1 9.13 16.51 7.65
CA VAL A 1 9.27 15.04 7.48
C VAL A 1 9.35 14.60 6.01
N THR A 2 8.58 15.16 5.08
CA THR A 2 8.50 14.64 3.69
C THR A 2 9.64 15.05 2.74
N GLN A 3 10.30 16.19 2.96
CA GLN A 3 11.54 16.51 2.22
C GLN A 3 12.72 15.62 2.63
N SER A 4 12.73 15.07 3.85
CA SER A 4 13.86 14.27 4.33
C SER A 4 13.86 12.86 3.75
N LEU A 5 12.69 12.25 3.52
CA LEU A 5 12.62 10.87 2.99
C LEU A 5 13.14 10.79 1.55
N TYR A 6 12.70 11.70 0.67
CA TYR A 6 13.17 11.75 -0.72
C TYR A 6 14.68 12.06 -0.81
N LYS A 7 15.15 13.04 -0.02
CA LYS A 7 16.59 13.34 0.09
C LYS A 7 17.37 12.15 0.65
N TYR A 8 16.82 11.42 1.61
CA TYR A 8 17.45 10.24 2.22
C TYR A 8 17.60 9.11 1.21
N VAL A 9 16.54 8.78 0.48
CA VAL A 9 16.56 7.73 -0.56
C VAL A 9 17.56 8.07 -1.66
N ASN A 10 17.53 9.30 -2.22
CA ASN A 10 18.48 9.70 -3.25
C ASN A 10 19.93 9.77 -2.75
N LYS A 11 20.16 10.26 -1.53
CA LYS A 11 21.52 10.36 -0.95
C LYS A 11 22.11 8.99 -0.61
N LYS A 12 21.30 8.06 -0.11
CA LYS A 12 21.77 6.74 0.32
C LYS A 12 21.94 5.76 -0.84
N LEU A 13 21.10 5.86 -1.87
CA LEU A 13 21.08 4.91 -2.99
C LEU A 13 21.81 5.42 -4.24
N ASN A 14 22.28 6.66 -4.25
CA ASN A 14 23.04 7.29 -5.34
C ASN A 14 22.38 7.06 -6.72
N LEU A 15 21.06 7.22 -6.77
CA LEU A 15 20.24 6.84 -7.92
C LEU A 15 20.57 7.74 -9.12
N PRO A 16 20.88 7.18 -10.31
CA PRO A 16 21.04 7.97 -11.52
C PRO A 16 19.79 8.82 -11.82
N LYS A 17 19.99 10.00 -12.43
CA LYS A 17 18.93 11.00 -12.72
C LYS A 17 17.70 10.46 -13.48
N ALA A 18 17.81 9.27 -14.08
CA ALA A 18 16.74 8.59 -14.82
C ALA A 18 15.83 7.69 -13.94
N ILE A 19 16.12 7.52 -12.66
CA ILE A 19 15.30 6.66 -11.78
C ILE A 19 14.13 7.46 -11.21
N ARG A 20 12.92 6.95 -11.44
CA ARG A 20 11.68 7.47 -10.86
C ARG A 20 11.28 6.59 -9.67
N VAL A 21 11.01 7.20 -8.52
CA VAL A 21 10.56 6.47 -7.31
C VAL A 21 9.03 6.52 -7.23
N ILE A 22 8.37 5.38 -7.29
CA ILE A 22 6.91 5.28 -7.18
C ILE A 22 6.54 4.74 -5.79
N TYR A 23 5.79 5.52 -5.03
CA TYR A 23 5.23 5.11 -3.74
C TYR A 23 3.92 4.41 -3.96
N VAL A 24 3.84 3.13 -3.60
CA VAL A 24 2.61 2.35 -3.69
C VAL A 24 1.86 2.42 -2.37
N VAL A 25 0.59 2.83 -2.40
CA VAL A 25 -0.25 3.01 -1.20
C VAL A 25 -1.69 2.61 -1.47
N GLY A 26 -2.40 2.15 -0.43
CA GLY A 26 -3.85 1.97 -0.49
C GLY A 26 -4.60 3.31 -0.52
N LEU A 27 -5.80 3.32 -1.10
CA LEU A 27 -6.67 4.50 -1.17
C LEU A 27 -7.04 5.05 0.22
N ASP A 28 -7.30 4.16 1.18
CA ASP A 28 -7.54 4.46 2.59
C ASP A 28 -6.41 5.32 3.21
N SER A 29 -5.17 4.89 2.99
CA SER A 29 -3.96 5.54 3.48
C SER A 29 -3.70 6.85 2.74
N PHE A 30 -3.92 6.88 1.43
CA PHE A 30 -3.77 8.10 0.63
C PHE A 30 -4.73 9.21 1.07
N ASN A 31 -5.98 8.84 1.39
CA ASN A 31 -6.98 9.78 1.89
C ASN A 31 -6.66 10.28 3.29
N ARG A 32 -6.22 9.38 4.19
CA ARG A 32 -5.89 9.71 5.59
C ARG A 32 -4.62 10.56 5.73
N TYR A 33 -3.57 10.27 4.95
CA TYR A 33 -2.26 10.89 5.14
C TYR A 33 -1.98 11.96 4.10
N LYS A 34 -2.37 13.22 4.41
CA LYS A 34 -2.11 14.40 3.56
C LYS A 34 -0.63 14.58 3.18
N GLY A 35 0.29 14.14 4.04
CA GLY A 35 1.74 14.19 3.79
C GLY A 35 2.19 13.40 2.56
N LEU A 36 1.52 12.29 2.23
CA LEU A 36 1.83 11.48 1.04
C LEU A 36 1.68 12.31 -0.23
N ARG A 37 0.71 13.21 -0.28
CA ARG A 37 0.45 14.09 -1.44
C ARG A 37 1.66 14.97 -1.76
N SER A 38 2.55 15.26 -0.81
CA SER A 38 3.75 16.05 -1.09
C SER A 38 4.86 15.28 -1.82
N LEU A 39 4.68 13.97 -2.02
CA LEU A 39 5.62 13.09 -2.73
C LEU A 39 5.44 13.09 -4.26
N ARG A 40 4.40 13.75 -4.78
CA ARG A 40 4.04 13.86 -6.22
C ARG A 40 4.98 14.76 -7.05
N LYS A 41 6.29 14.67 -6.82
CA LYS A 41 7.32 15.50 -7.48
C LYS A 41 7.71 14.92 -8.85
N PRO A 42 8.32 15.69 -9.76
CA PRO A 42 8.67 15.23 -11.11
C PRO A 42 9.55 13.96 -11.20
N GLN A 43 10.35 13.70 -10.17
CA GLN A 43 11.20 12.49 -10.05
C GLN A 43 10.61 11.41 -9.12
N GLY A 44 9.39 11.63 -8.66
CA GLY A 44 8.61 10.71 -7.85
C GLY A 44 7.24 10.43 -8.47
N GLY A 45 6.51 9.51 -7.87
CA GLY A 45 5.12 9.23 -8.22
C GLY A 45 4.43 8.52 -7.07
N ILE A 46 3.11 8.50 -7.11
CA ILE A 46 2.30 7.76 -6.14
C ILE A 46 1.36 6.87 -6.93
N ALA A 47 1.46 5.56 -6.74
CA ALA A 47 0.48 4.60 -7.21
C ALA A 47 -0.51 4.35 -6.07
N VAL A 48 -1.75 4.81 -6.26
CA VAL A 48 -2.86 4.60 -5.34
C VAL A 48 -3.64 3.38 -5.81
N ILE A 49 -3.50 2.29 -5.06
CA ILE A 49 -4.24 1.06 -5.28
C ILE A 49 -5.56 1.17 -4.54
N TYR A 50 -6.67 0.94 -5.22
CA TYR A 50 -8.00 0.88 -4.60
C TYR A 50 -8.62 -0.49 -4.77
N ARG A 51 -9.35 -0.92 -3.74
CA ARG A 51 -10.08 -2.20 -3.70
C ARG A 51 -11.48 -2.05 -4.33
N PRO A 52 -12.09 -3.15 -4.79
CA PRO A 52 -13.50 -3.17 -5.16
C PRO A 52 -14.38 -2.71 -3.98
N GLY A 53 -15.30 -1.79 -4.23
CA GLY A 53 -16.20 -1.23 -3.20
C GLY A 53 -15.69 0.04 -2.51
N GLU A 54 -14.45 0.46 -2.72
CA GLU A 54 -14.00 1.78 -2.25
C GLU A 54 -14.51 2.90 -3.17
N ASP A 55 -15.03 3.98 -2.58
CA ASP A 55 -15.52 5.13 -3.35
C ASP A 55 -14.35 6.00 -3.84
N GLN A 56 -14.06 5.90 -5.14
CA GLN A 56 -13.07 6.73 -5.83
C GLN A 56 -13.37 8.24 -5.75
N ARG A 57 -14.61 8.64 -5.44
CA ARG A 57 -14.98 10.05 -5.25
C ARG A 57 -14.44 10.62 -3.94
N LEU A 58 -14.00 9.77 -3.00
CA LEU A 58 -13.33 10.18 -1.75
C LEU A 58 -11.91 10.70 -1.97
N VAL A 59 -11.38 10.60 -3.21
CA VAL A 59 -10.15 11.28 -3.60
C VAL A 59 -10.36 12.79 -3.46
N THR A 60 -9.88 13.29 -2.32
CA THR A 60 -10.10 14.61 -1.71
C THR A 60 -10.03 15.88 -2.56
N SER A 61 -9.65 15.88 -3.84
CA SER A 61 -9.84 17.04 -4.73
C SER A 61 -9.65 16.73 -6.22
N LYS A 62 -10.38 17.43 -7.09
CA LYS A 62 -10.21 17.39 -8.57
C LYS A 62 -8.75 17.63 -9.00
N THR A 63 -8.03 18.48 -8.27
CA THR A 63 -6.62 18.81 -8.52
C THR A 63 -5.68 17.62 -8.33
N ILE A 64 -5.96 16.75 -7.36
CA ILE A 64 -5.14 15.56 -7.08
C ILE A 64 -5.48 14.41 -8.04
N ARG A 65 -6.73 14.34 -8.50
CA ARG A 65 -7.16 13.34 -9.48
C ARG A 65 -6.47 13.50 -10.84
N ASN A 66 -6.14 14.74 -11.21
CA ASN A 66 -5.53 15.07 -12.50
C ASN A 66 -4.01 15.30 -12.39
N ASP A 67 -3.38 14.96 -11.27
CA ASP A 67 -1.94 15.12 -11.11
C ASP A 67 -1.20 14.01 -11.90
N PRO A 68 -0.32 14.35 -12.86
CA PRO A 68 0.36 13.37 -13.71
C PRO A 68 1.37 12.49 -12.96
N ASN A 69 1.64 12.78 -11.68
CA ASN A 69 2.48 11.96 -10.81
C ASN A 69 1.65 11.10 -9.84
N VAL A 70 0.33 11.06 -9.97
CA VAL A 70 -0.56 10.19 -9.20
C VAL A 70 -1.28 9.24 -10.14
N PHE A 71 -1.03 7.95 -9.95
CA PHE A 71 -1.61 6.86 -10.74
C PHE A 71 -2.65 6.16 -9.89
N TYR A 72 -3.90 6.16 -10.31
CA TYR A 72 -4.94 5.36 -9.66
C TYR A 72 -5.01 4.05 -10.39
N VAL A 73 -4.75 2.96 -9.67
CA VAL A 73 -4.75 1.62 -10.25
C VAL A 73 -5.78 0.79 -9.55
N SER A 74 -6.71 0.23 -10.35
CA SER A 74 -7.61 -0.79 -9.85
C SER A 74 -6.80 -2.00 -9.47
N ALA A 75 -7.05 -2.56 -8.29
CA ALA A 75 -6.45 -3.85 -7.94
C ALA A 75 -6.93 -5.02 -8.82
N ASN A 76 -7.96 -4.79 -9.66
CA ASN A 76 -8.52 -5.75 -10.61
C ASN A 76 -8.14 -5.48 -12.08
N GLU A 77 -7.28 -4.49 -12.37
CA GLU A 77 -6.86 -4.21 -13.75
C GLU A 77 -5.81 -5.23 -14.24
N GLU A 78 -5.94 -5.68 -15.49
CA GLU A 78 -5.10 -6.72 -16.11
C GLU A 78 -3.60 -6.40 -16.11
N HIS A 79 -3.22 -5.13 -15.96
CA HIS A 79 -1.85 -4.64 -16.01
C HIS A 79 -1.11 -4.69 -14.65
N ILE A 80 -1.84 -4.76 -13.53
CA ILE A 80 -1.28 -5.05 -12.22
C ILE A 80 -2.00 -6.30 -11.71
N LYS A 81 -1.60 -7.47 -12.24
CA LYS A 81 -1.94 -8.76 -11.62
C LYS A 81 -1.16 -8.89 -10.31
N ILE A 82 -1.57 -8.18 -9.27
CA ILE A 82 -1.35 -8.64 -7.90
C ILE A 82 -2.22 -9.87 -7.80
N SER A 83 -1.62 -11.05 -8.07
CA SER A 83 -2.27 -12.37 -8.16
C SER A 83 -3.65 -12.39 -7.52
N THR A 84 -4.66 -12.06 -8.33
CA THR A 84 -6.04 -11.88 -7.93
C THR A 84 -6.66 -13.26 -7.83
N THR A 85 -6.28 -13.98 -6.80
CA THR A 85 -7.22 -14.86 -6.12
C THR A 85 -7.62 -14.04 -4.91
N GLU A 86 -8.64 -13.21 -5.11
CA GLU A 86 -9.37 -12.57 -4.02
C GLU A 86 -8.49 -11.68 -3.12
N LEU A 87 -8.38 -10.39 -3.49
CA LEU A 87 -8.29 -9.32 -2.49
C LEU A 87 -9.63 -9.23 -1.73
N ASP A 88 -10.09 -10.38 -1.23
CA ASP A 88 -11.06 -10.47 -0.16
C ASP A 88 -10.61 -9.57 0.97
N ASP A 89 -11.51 -9.30 1.89
CA ASP A 89 -11.38 -8.36 2.99
C ASP A 89 -10.32 -8.76 4.05
N ILE A 90 -9.16 -9.19 3.58
CA ILE A 90 -7.96 -9.55 4.27
C ILE A 90 -7.33 -8.25 4.75
N SER A 91 -7.36 -8.10 6.06
CA SER A 91 -6.63 -7.10 6.80
C SER A 91 -5.77 -7.80 7.83
N SER A 92 -4.67 -7.16 8.23
CA SER A 92 -3.86 -7.68 9.34
C SER A 92 -4.67 -7.76 10.64
N THR A 93 -5.73 -6.95 10.78
CA THR A 93 -6.67 -7.03 11.90
C THR A 93 -7.44 -8.34 11.90
N LEU A 94 -7.99 -8.76 10.74
CA LEU A 94 -8.67 -10.04 10.59
C LEU A 94 -7.75 -11.22 10.93
N ILE A 95 -6.53 -11.22 10.37
CA ILE A 95 -5.54 -12.29 10.62
C ILE A 95 -5.21 -12.38 12.12
N ARG A 96 -4.97 -11.24 12.79
CA ARG A 96 -4.72 -11.22 14.24
C ARG A 96 -5.90 -11.76 15.05
N GLN A 97 -7.14 -11.40 14.70
CA GLN A 97 -8.34 -11.88 15.38
C GLN A 97 -8.51 -13.40 15.23
N LYS A 98 -8.32 -13.93 14.02
CA LYS A 98 -8.38 -15.37 13.76
C LYS A 98 -7.31 -16.13 14.53
N LEU A 99 -6.06 -15.66 14.51
CA LEU A 99 -4.96 -16.28 15.27
C LEU A 99 -5.24 -16.27 16.78
N LYS A 100 -5.80 -15.19 17.34
CA LYS A 100 -6.20 -15.14 18.78
C LYS A 100 -7.29 -16.16 19.12
N ARG A 101 -8.16 -16.50 18.17
CA ARG A 101 -9.24 -17.48 18.34
C ARG A 101 -8.83 -18.91 17.94
N ASN A 102 -7.56 -19.11 17.55
CA ASN A 102 -7.07 -20.37 17.01
C ASN A 102 -7.86 -20.85 15.76
N GLU A 103 -8.27 -19.89 14.92
CA GLU A 103 -8.97 -20.15 13.66
C GLU A 103 -7.99 -20.27 12.47
N ALA A 104 -8.39 -21.04 11.46
CA ALA A 104 -7.66 -21.25 10.21
C ALA A 104 -7.38 -19.95 9.44
N CYS A 105 -6.14 -19.81 8.94
CA CYS A 105 -5.60 -18.63 8.26
C CYS A 105 -4.84 -18.95 6.95
N GLU A 106 -4.83 -20.21 6.52
CA GLU A 106 -4.04 -20.79 5.42
C GLU A 106 -4.31 -20.11 4.06
N HIS A 107 -5.48 -19.50 3.91
CA HIS A 107 -5.89 -18.78 2.70
C HIS A 107 -5.73 -17.25 2.81
N LEU A 108 -5.35 -16.72 3.97
CA LEU A 108 -5.28 -15.27 4.23
C LEU A 108 -3.87 -14.70 4.03
N THR A 109 -2.84 -15.54 4.01
CA THR A 109 -1.46 -15.12 3.79
C THR A 109 -0.60 -16.31 3.36
N TYR A 110 0.67 -16.06 3.06
CA TYR A 110 1.61 -17.11 2.65
C TYR A 110 1.86 -18.11 3.79
N PRO A 111 1.96 -19.43 3.48
CA PRO A 111 2.24 -20.45 4.50
C PRO A 111 3.51 -20.16 5.32
N SER A 112 4.58 -19.68 4.68
CA SER A 112 5.83 -19.32 5.37
C SER A 112 5.66 -18.20 6.40
N VAL A 113 4.72 -17.28 6.18
CA VAL A 113 4.38 -16.23 7.15
C VAL A 113 3.63 -16.85 8.33
N LEU A 114 2.69 -17.75 8.09
CA LEU A 114 1.98 -18.46 9.16
C LEU A 114 2.93 -19.28 10.02
N ASP A 115 3.88 -20.00 9.41
CA ASP A 115 4.88 -20.77 10.13
C ASP A 115 5.74 -19.89 11.01
N TYR A 116 6.19 -18.74 10.49
CA TYR A 116 6.89 -17.75 11.29
C TYR A 116 6.03 -17.22 12.45
N LEU A 117 4.75 -16.91 12.22
CA LEU A 117 3.85 -16.39 13.27
C LEU A 117 3.64 -17.39 14.41
N LYS A 118 3.74 -18.71 14.16
CA LYS A 118 3.71 -19.75 15.22
C LYS A 118 4.96 -19.72 16.12
N THR A 119 6.08 -19.18 15.64
CA THR A 119 7.34 -19.12 16.41
C THR A 119 7.43 -17.95 17.37
N ILE A 120 6.53 -16.96 17.25
CA ILE A 120 6.53 -15.76 18.08
C ILE A 120 5.32 -15.75 19.02
N PRO A 121 5.48 -15.38 20.30
CA PRO A 121 4.33 -15.14 21.17
C PRO A 121 3.58 -13.91 20.66
N LEU A 122 2.34 -14.10 20.20
CA LEU A 122 1.45 -13.01 19.81
C LEU A 122 1.10 -12.22 21.07
N LYS A 123 1.78 -11.08 21.29
CA LYS A 123 1.45 -10.18 22.40
C LYS A 123 0.06 -9.60 22.19
N ASP A 124 -0.71 -9.52 23.28
CA ASP A 124 -1.94 -8.74 23.30
C ASP A 124 -1.61 -7.26 23.11
N GLN A 125 -1.76 -6.77 21.88
CA GLN A 125 -1.83 -5.36 21.53
C GLN A 125 -3.27 -4.96 21.26
#